data_AF-A0A2V7G6Q9-F1
#
_entry.id   AF-A0A2V7G6Q9-F1
#
_cell.length_a   1.000
_cell.length_b   1.000
_cell.length_c   1.000
_cell.angle_alpha   90.00
_cell.angle_beta   90.00
_cell.angle_gamma   90.00
#
_symmetry.space_group_name_H-M   'P 1'
#
loop_
_entity.id
_entity.type
_entity.pdbx_description
1 polymer ?
#
loop_
_entity_poly.entity_id
_entity_poly.type
_entity_poly.pdbx_seq_one_letter_code
_entity_poly.pdbx_strand_id
1 'polypeptide(L)'
;MVGAAGASAASLIERCSNRTALVGVIGLGYVGLPLALRFSEAGFRVIGFDIDRAKAEANASGRSYFLHIPHAAVAAARERGFDATADFSRAASADALIICVPTPLTPSREPDLSFVV
;
A
#
# COMPACT_ATOMS: atom_id res chain seq x y z
N MET A 1 -12.73 26.53 1.59
CA MET A 1 -11.42 26.54 0.90
C MET A 1 -10.34 26.58 1.96
N VAL A 2 -9.77 25.42 2.33
CA VAL A 2 -8.53 25.35 3.10
C VAL A 2 -7.58 24.56 2.21
N GLY A 3 -6.71 25.28 1.50
CA GLY A 3 -5.68 24.68 0.68
C GLY A 3 -4.75 23.87 1.58
N ALA A 4 -4.59 22.59 1.30
CA ALA A 4 -3.52 21.80 1.87
C ALA A 4 -2.21 22.48 1.46
N ALA A 5 -1.55 23.15 2.40
CA ALA A 5 -0.17 23.56 2.22
C ALA A 5 0.62 22.28 1.94
N GLY A 6 1.04 22.09 0.69
CA GLY A 6 1.81 20.93 0.27
C GLY A 6 3.00 20.78 1.21
N ALA A 7 3.10 19.61 1.85
CA ALA A 7 4.21 19.32 2.75
C ALA A 7 5.53 19.58 2.02
N SER A 8 6.39 20.43 2.59
CA SER A 8 7.70 20.70 2.00
C SER A 8 8.51 19.40 1.95
N ALA A 9 9.42 19.27 0.98
CA ALA A 9 10.29 18.10 0.88
C ALA A 9 11.03 17.82 2.19
N ALA A 10 11.48 18.86 2.90
CA ALA A 10 12.12 18.75 4.21
C ALA A 10 11.19 18.10 5.25
N SER A 11 9.92 18.52 5.31
CA SER A 11 8.94 17.93 6.24
C SER A 11 8.60 16.48 5.91
N LEU A 12 8.60 16.10 4.62
CA LEU A 12 8.40 14.71 4.22
C LEU A 12 9.59 13.84 4.62
N ILE A 13 10.81 14.31 4.37
CA ILE A 13 12.05 13.61 4.75
C ILE A 13 12.09 13.37 6.26
N GLU A 14 11.70 14.37 7.06
CA GLU A 14 11.59 14.23 8.51
C GLU A 14 10.55 13.16 8.90
N ARG A 15 9.35 13.20 8.30
CA ARG A 15 8.31 12.18 8.56
C ARG A 15 8.77 10.77 8.19
N CYS A 16 9.51 10.62 7.10
CA CYS A 16 10.11 9.34 6.72
C CYS A 16 11.17 8.88 7.73
N SER A 17 12.05 9.80 8.16
CA SER A 17 13.12 9.49 9.12
C SER A 17 12.57 9.07 10.48
N ASN A 18 11.49 9.72 10.92
CA ASN A 18 10.82 9.45 12.19
C ASN A 18 9.75 8.36 12.09
N ARG A 19 9.56 7.73 10.93
CA ARG A 19 8.54 6.69 10.66
C ARG A 19 7.08 7.14 10.89
N THR A 20 6.83 8.44 10.86
CA THR A 20 5.48 9.00 11.03
C THR A 20 4.76 9.22 9.70
N ALA A 21 5.46 9.05 8.58
CA ALA A 21 4.86 9.09 7.24
C ALA A 21 3.84 7.94 7.07
N LEU A 22 2.71 8.23 6.43
CA LEU A 22 1.75 7.22 5.98
C LEU A 22 2.17 6.72 4.60
N VAL A 23 2.56 5.45 4.51
CA VAL A 23 2.94 4.81 3.25
C VAL A 23 1.69 4.17 2.62
N GLY A 24 1.37 4.55 1.40
CA GLY A 24 0.33 3.88 0.62
C GLY A 24 0.93 2.88 -0.37
N VAL A 25 0.33 1.70 -0.49
CA VAL A 25 0.76 0.67 -1.45
C VAL A 25 -0.40 0.31 -2.36
N ILE A 26 -0.27 0.58 -3.67
CA ILE A 26 -1.28 0.30 -4.69
C ILE A 26 -0.99 -1.05 -5.34
N GLY A 27 -1.98 -1.94 -5.34
CA GLY A 27 -1.86 -3.34 -5.73
C GLY A 27 -1.37 -4.16 -4.56
N LEU A 28 -2.27 -4.91 -3.90
CA LEU A 28 -1.95 -5.78 -2.78
C LEU A 28 -1.62 -7.20 -3.23
N GLY A 29 -1.05 -7.32 -4.43
CA GLY A 29 -0.62 -8.56 -5.06
C GLY A 29 0.61 -9.21 -4.40
N TYR A 30 1.25 -10.09 -5.17
CA TYR A 30 2.43 -10.85 -4.74
C TYR A 30 3.59 -9.96 -4.29
N VAL A 31 3.73 -8.76 -4.87
CA VAL A 31 4.75 -7.79 -4.48
C VAL A 31 4.24 -6.84 -3.40
N GLY A 32 3.06 -6.24 -3.62
CA GLY A 32 2.61 -5.14 -2.78
C GLY A 32 2.17 -5.54 -1.38
N LEU A 33 1.54 -6.71 -1.17
CA LEU A 33 1.19 -7.12 0.19
C LEU A 33 2.44 -7.40 1.04
N PRO A 34 3.42 -8.22 0.61
CA PRO A 34 4.68 -8.35 1.35
C PRO A 34 5.37 -7.02 1.61
N LEU A 35 5.39 -6.11 0.63
CA LEU A 35 5.98 -4.78 0.81
C LEU A 35 5.25 -3.98 1.91
N ALA A 36 3.92 -3.97 1.90
CA ALA A 36 3.12 -3.31 2.91
C ALA A 36 3.38 -3.88 4.32
N LEU A 37 3.48 -5.21 4.45
CA LEU A 37 3.83 -5.87 5.70
C LEU A 37 5.24 -5.48 6.18
N ARG A 38 6.23 -5.39 5.27
CA ARG A 38 7.58 -4.96 5.62
C ARG A 38 7.65 -3.50 6.10
N PHE A 39 6.90 -2.60 5.49
CA PHE A 39 6.78 -1.22 6.01
C PHE A 39 6.15 -1.18 7.40
N SER A 40 5.11 -2.00 7.63
CA SER A 40 4.48 -2.13 8.95
C SER A 40 5.46 -2.67 10.01
N GLU A 41 6.24 -3.70 9.68
CA GLU A 41 7.31 -4.23 10.54
C GLU A 41 8.40 -3.19 10.83
N ALA A 42 8.73 -2.36 9.84
CA ALA A 42 9.69 -1.26 9.98
C ALA A 42 9.16 -0.08 10.82
N GLY A 43 7.89 -0.11 11.25
CA GLY A 43 7.26 0.86 12.14
C GLY A 43 6.46 1.97 11.45
N PHE A 44 6.23 1.87 10.14
CA PHE A 44 5.37 2.82 9.43
C PHE A 44 3.89 2.45 9.57
N ARG A 45 3.04 3.48 9.53
CA ARG A 45 1.62 3.26 9.21
C ARG A 45 1.49 3.03 7.71
N VAL A 46 0.64 2.09 7.33
CA VAL A 46 0.50 1.67 5.94
C VAL A 46 -0.95 1.58 5.55
N ILE A 47 -1.30 2.09 4.36
CA ILE A 47 -2.61 1.87 3.74
C ILE A 47 -2.46 1.18 2.39
N GLY A 48 -3.02 -0.01 2.27
CA GLY A 48 -3.05 -0.81 1.07
C GLY A 48 -4.26 -0.49 0.20
N PHE A 49 -4.08 -0.47 -1.11
CA PHE A 49 -5.15 -0.30 -2.09
C PHE A 49 -5.18 -1.45 -3.07
N ASP A 50 -6.35 -2.00 -3.36
CA ASP A 50 -6.53 -2.97 -4.43
C ASP A 50 -7.90 -2.77 -5.10
N ILE A 51 -7.96 -2.97 -6.42
CA ILE A 51 -9.22 -2.92 -7.17
C ILE A 51 -10.12 -4.11 -6.83
N ASP A 52 -9.52 -5.23 -6.42
CA ASP A 52 -10.24 -6.40 -5.94
C ASP A 52 -10.66 -6.17 -4.49
N ARG A 53 -11.94 -5.80 -4.34
CA ARG A 53 -12.57 -5.54 -3.04
C ARG A 53 -12.42 -6.71 -2.06
N ALA A 54 -12.51 -7.95 -2.52
CA ALA A 54 -12.41 -9.11 -1.64
C ALA A 54 -11.01 -9.24 -1.03
N LYS A 55 -9.95 -8.94 -1.80
CA LYS A 55 -8.58 -8.90 -1.28
C LYS A 55 -8.40 -7.79 -0.26
N ALA A 56 -8.89 -6.59 -0.57
CA ALA A 56 -8.81 -5.45 0.34
C ALA A 56 -9.53 -5.73 1.66
N GLU A 57 -10.75 -6.28 1.61
CA GLU A 57 -11.54 -6.62 2.80
C GLU A 57 -10.90 -7.76 3.62
N ALA A 58 -10.35 -8.79 2.96
CA ALA A 58 -9.60 -9.83 3.66
C ALA A 58 -8.43 -9.23 4.46
N ASN A 59 -7.60 -8.41 3.81
CA ASN A 59 -6.44 -7.78 4.45
C ASN A 59 -6.87 -6.81 5.57
N ALA A 60 -7.93 -6.03 5.37
CA ALA A 60 -8.50 -5.13 6.39
C ALA A 60 -9.07 -5.89 7.59
N SER A 61 -9.51 -7.14 7.40
CA SER A 61 -9.93 -8.04 8.48
C SER A 61 -8.78 -8.80 9.15
N GLY A 62 -7.52 -8.49 8.82
CA GLY A 62 -6.35 -9.19 9.39
C GLY A 62 -6.09 -10.55 8.78
N ARG A 63 -6.68 -10.85 7.61
CA ARG A 63 -6.53 -12.13 6.92
C ARG A 63 -5.75 -11.94 5.63
N SER A 64 -4.72 -12.75 5.44
CA SER A 64 -4.15 -12.96 4.11
C SER A 64 -5.16 -13.64 3.18
N TYR A 65 -5.13 -13.29 1.90
CA TYR A 65 -5.79 -14.01 0.82
C TYR A 65 -4.82 -14.93 0.05
N PHE A 66 -3.52 -14.85 0.35
CA PHE A 66 -2.48 -15.75 -0.16
C PHE A 66 -2.24 -16.93 0.79
N LEU A 67 -2.04 -18.11 0.22
CA LEU A 67 -1.64 -19.31 0.97
C LEU A 67 -0.25 -19.20 1.63
N HIS A 68 0.68 -18.48 1.01
CA HIS A 68 2.08 -18.41 1.47
C HIS A 68 2.35 -17.24 2.45
N ILE A 69 1.35 -16.41 2.74
CA ILE A 69 1.44 -15.37 3.78
C ILE A 69 0.48 -15.76 4.91
N PRO A 70 0.98 -16.09 6.10
CA PRO A 70 0.11 -16.46 7.23
C PRO A 70 -0.82 -15.32 7.62
N HIS A 71 -2.08 -15.64 7.98
CA HIS A 71 -3.01 -14.63 8.51
C HIS A 71 -2.42 -13.87 9.72
N ALA A 72 -1.63 -14.55 10.56
CA ALA A 72 -0.96 -13.94 11.71
C ALA A 72 -0.05 -12.75 11.34
N ALA A 73 0.60 -12.78 10.17
CA ALA A 73 1.45 -11.68 9.72
C ALA A 73 0.60 -10.44 9.37
N VAL A 74 -0.55 -10.64 8.71
CA VAL A 74 -1.48 -9.55 8.38
C VAL A 74 -2.15 -9.02 9.64
N ALA A 75 -2.58 -9.89 10.56
CA ALA A 75 -3.14 -9.50 11.84
C ALA A 75 -2.15 -8.67 12.67
N ALA A 76 -0.89 -9.11 12.78
CA ALA A 76 0.15 -8.35 13.47
C ALA A 76 0.42 -6.98 12.81
N ALA A 77 0.31 -6.88 11.49
CA ALA A 77 0.43 -5.60 10.80
C ALA A 77 -0.79 -4.69 11.11
N ARG A 78 -2.00 -5.23 11.19
CA ARG A 78 -3.22 -4.47 11.57
C ARG A 78 -3.08 -3.86 12.96
N GLU A 79 -2.55 -4.62 13.92
CA GLU A 79 -2.24 -4.13 15.26
C GLU A 79 -1.24 -2.97 15.26
N ARG A 80 -0.35 -2.91 14.26
CA ARG A 80 0.64 -1.83 14.05
C ARG A 80 0.11 -0.68 13.20
N GLY A 81 -1.15 -0.71 12.76
CA GLY A 81 -1.76 0.35 11.97
C GLY A 81 -1.63 0.20 10.45
N PHE A 82 -1.39 -1.01 9.94
CA PHE A 82 -1.71 -1.34 8.54
C PHE A 82 -3.22 -1.27 8.33
N ASP A 83 -3.69 -0.79 7.17
CA ASP A 83 -5.08 -0.85 6.69
C ASP A 83 -5.15 -1.22 5.21
N ALA A 84 -6.31 -1.67 4.73
CA ALA A 84 -6.51 -1.99 3.32
C ALA A 84 -7.90 -1.54 2.85
N THR A 85 -8.00 -1.08 1.60
CA THR A 85 -9.24 -0.55 1.05
C THR A 85 -9.31 -0.70 -0.46
N ALA A 86 -10.53 -0.75 -1.01
CA ALA A 86 -10.79 -0.58 -2.45
C ALA A 86 -11.23 0.85 -2.80
N ASP A 87 -11.33 1.74 -1.80
CA ASP A 87 -11.61 3.17 -1.98
C ASP A 87 -10.30 3.95 -2.21
N PHE A 88 -10.02 4.23 -3.48
CA PHE A 88 -8.84 4.97 -3.91
C PHE A 88 -8.90 6.47 -3.60
N SER A 89 -10.06 7.03 -3.20
CA SER A 89 -10.12 8.44 -2.77
C SER A 89 -9.26 8.70 -1.53
N ARG A 90 -9.03 7.66 -0.71
CA ARG A 90 -8.14 7.70 0.46
C ARG A 90 -6.66 7.80 0.09
N ALA A 91 -6.26 7.60 -1.17
CA ALA A 91 -4.87 7.74 -1.60
C ALA A 91 -4.30 9.15 -1.33
N ALA A 92 -5.16 10.17 -1.35
CA ALA A 92 -4.79 11.54 -1.01
C ALA A 92 -4.32 11.73 0.45
N SER A 93 -4.57 10.75 1.34
CA SER A 93 -4.08 10.79 2.72
C SER A 93 -2.65 10.28 2.87
N ALA A 94 -2.12 9.53 1.90
CA ALA A 94 -0.78 8.97 1.97
C ALA A 94 0.29 10.03 1.70
N ASP A 95 1.38 9.97 2.46
CA ASP A 95 2.56 10.83 2.26
C ASP A 95 3.41 10.37 1.08
N ALA A 96 3.40 9.06 0.80
CA ALA A 96 4.06 8.43 -0.33
C ALA A 96 3.20 7.28 -0.87
N LEU A 97 3.10 7.15 -2.19
CA LEU A 97 2.41 6.05 -2.85
C LEU A 97 3.42 5.18 -3.60
N ILE A 98 3.38 3.88 -3.35
CA ILE A 98 4.19 2.88 -4.05
C ILE A 98 3.25 2.05 -4.93
N ILE A 99 3.50 2.02 -6.23
CA ILE A 99 2.67 1.32 -7.20
C ILE A 99 3.26 -0.07 -7.47
N CYS A 100 2.48 -1.11 -7.20
CA CYS A 100 2.83 -2.53 -7.32
C CYS A 100 1.77 -3.28 -8.14
N VAL A 101 1.30 -2.67 -9.22
CA VAL A 101 0.33 -3.26 -10.15
C VAL A 101 1.04 -4.16 -11.18
N PRO A 102 0.34 -5.15 -11.77
CA PRO A 102 0.92 -6.01 -12.80
C PRO A 102 1.38 -5.21 -14.03
N THR A 103 2.54 -5.57 -14.57
CA THR A 103 3.04 -5.11 -15.87
C THR A 103 3.31 -6.34 -16.75
N PRO A 104 2.26 -7.07 -17.16
CA PRO A 104 2.41 -8.29 -17.93
C PRO A 104 3.11 -8.01 -19.26
N LEU A 105 3.72 -9.03 -19.86
CA LEU A 105 4.38 -8.86 -21.15
C LEU A 105 3.37 -9.00 -22.29
N THR A 106 3.49 -8.13 -23.29
CA THR A 106 2.78 -8.26 -24.58
C THR A 106 3.35 -9.44 -25.39
N PRO A 107 2.69 -9.86 -26.50
CA PRO A 107 3.27 -10.86 -27.41
C PRO A 107 4.66 -10.50 -27.93
N SER A 108 4.97 -9.20 -28.03
CA SER A 108 6.28 -8.66 -28.41
C SER A 108 7.29 -8.63 -27.26
N ARG A 109 6.94 -9.14 -26.07
CA ARG A 109 7.76 -9.18 -24.83
C ARG A 109 8.08 -7.80 -24.25
N GLU A 110 7.24 -6.81 -24.53
CA GLU A 110 7.32 -5.49 -23.92
C GLU A 110 6.38 -5.41 -22.71
N PRO A 111 6.69 -4.61 -21.67
CA PRO A 111 5.76 -4.39 -20.57
C PRO A 111 4.47 -3.70 -21.05
N ASP A 112 3.32 -4.29 -20.75
CA ASP A 112 2.02 -3.65 -20.84
C ASP A 112 1.83 -2.70 -19.65
N LEU A 113 1.78 -1.40 -19.94
CA LEU A 113 1.64 -0.34 -18.93
C LEU A 113 0.19 0.07 -18.66
N SER A 114 -0.81 -0.55 -19.31
CA SER A 114 -2.24 -0.19 -19.18
C SER A 114 -2.79 -0.25 -17.74
N PHE A 115 -2.08 -0.88 -16.82
CA PHE A 115 -2.42 -0.94 -15.39
C PHE A 115 -1.91 0.26 -14.59
N VAL A 116 -1.03 1.08 -15.19
CA VAL A 116 -0.39 2.26 -14.57
C VAL A 116 -0.94 3.57 -15.13
N VAL A 117 -1.26 3.62 -16.43
CA VAL A 117 -1.67 4.84 -17.17
C VAL A 117 -3.18 4.99 -17.31
#